data_AF-A0A7V9G3F5-F1
#
_entry.id   AF-A0A7V9G3F5-F1
#
_cell.length_a   1.000
_cell.length_b   1.000
_cell.length_c   1.000
_cell.angle_alpha   90.00
_cell.angle_beta   90.00
_cell.angle_gamma   90.00
#
_symmetry.space_group_name_H-M   'P 1'
#
loop_
_entity.id
_entity.type
_entity.pdbx_description
1 polymer ?
#
loop_
_entity_poly.entity_id
_entity_poly.type
_entity_poly.pdbx_seq_one_letter_code
_entity_poly.pdbx_strand_id
1 'polypeptide(L)'
;MMRGWSMLAAVALASAWLCGCGDTRRSLRNEEPTIIAWYFEDVAHGVPRRPEELRLVDGSERMLRIAEWAEGSTIHGVREQPRPLKARCARFPLLKTMLGRGQAVVMADSGLLAPRPDLPNDEAELVEPVVDAENQDRRLLDAIVLSMAKAYESEADAYLRAARDARIDLDRRAGGSLWNPAKR
;
A
#
# COMPACT_ATOMS: atom_id res chain seq x y z
N MET A 1 45.44 54.46 -0.87
CA MET A 1 44.31 53.98 -0.04
C MET A 1 43.15 53.66 -0.97
N MET A 2 42.31 52.65 -0.68
CA MET A 2 41.23 52.06 -1.53
C MET A 2 41.59 50.75 -2.25
N ARG A 3 41.90 49.69 -1.50
CA ARG A 3 41.83 48.28 -1.97
C ARG A 3 41.51 47.38 -0.77
N GLY A 4 40.23 47.19 -0.46
CA GLY A 4 39.90 46.29 0.65
C GLY A 4 38.42 46.03 0.93
N TRP A 5 37.49 46.69 0.22
CA TRP A 5 36.07 46.55 0.54
C TRP A 5 35.29 45.68 -0.47
N SER A 6 35.86 45.42 -1.65
CA SER A 6 35.20 44.63 -2.70
C SER A 6 35.21 43.11 -2.44
N MET A 7 36.04 42.62 -1.52
CA MET A 7 36.22 41.18 -1.28
C MET A 7 35.24 40.62 -0.24
N LEU A 8 34.68 41.47 0.63
CA LEU A 8 33.71 41.05 1.66
C LEU A 8 32.27 40.93 1.12
N ALA A 9 31.93 41.67 0.06
CA ALA A 9 30.59 41.61 -0.54
C ALA A 9 30.35 40.31 -1.34
N ALA A 10 31.39 39.71 -1.91
CA ALA A 10 31.27 38.49 -2.72
C ALA A 10 31.07 37.22 -1.87
N VAL A 11 31.56 37.19 -0.63
CA VAL A 11 31.40 36.03 0.26
C VAL A 11 29.99 35.99 0.87
N ALA A 12 29.36 37.14 1.12
CA ALA A 12 28.02 37.19 1.71
C ALA A 12 26.89 36.70 0.78
N LEU A 13 27.04 36.84 -0.55
CA LEU A 13 26.05 36.31 -1.51
C LEU A 13 26.19 34.80 -1.76
N ALA A 14 27.37 34.22 -1.53
CA ALA A 14 27.60 32.79 -1.70
C ALA A 14 27.02 31.94 -0.54
N SER A 15 26.92 32.50 0.67
CA SER A 15 26.36 31.80 1.84
C SER A 15 24.83 31.67 1.81
N ALA A 16 24.14 32.50 1.04
CA ALA A 16 22.68 32.43 0.90
C ALA A 16 22.22 31.21 0.07
N TRP A 17 23.11 30.62 -0.73
CA TRP A 17 22.81 29.43 -1.55
C TRP A 17 23.07 28.09 -0.83
N LEU A 18 23.75 28.10 0.32
CA LEU A 18 23.96 26.92 1.16
C LEU A 18 22.91 26.76 2.26
N CYS A 19 22.08 27.79 2.49
CA CYS A 19 20.79 27.64 3.15
C CYS A 19 19.71 27.23 2.13
N GLY A 20 20.03 26.27 1.28
CA GLY A 20 19.00 25.38 0.78
C GLY A 20 18.44 24.70 2.02
N CYS A 21 17.35 25.26 2.56
CA CYS A 21 16.44 24.60 3.47
C CYS A 21 15.97 23.36 2.73
N GLY A 22 16.80 22.32 2.75
CA GLY A 22 16.46 21.00 2.26
C GLY A 22 15.16 20.68 2.93
N ASP A 23 14.13 20.45 2.12
CA ASP A 23 12.81 20.07 2.56
C ASP A 23 12.94 18.69 3.22
N THR A 24 13.50 18.71 4.42
CA THR A 24 13.62 17.61 5.36
C THR A 24 12.26 17.35 6.00
N ARG A 25 11.16 17.74 5.33
CA ARG A 25 9.82 17.16 5.47
C ARG A 25 9.85 15.74 4.95
N ARG A 26 10.54 14.96 5.78
CA ARG A 26 10.85 13.54 5.81
C ARG A 26 9.98 12.75 4.85
N SER A 27 10.64 12.21 3.83
CA SER A 27 10.20 11.07 3.05
C SER A 27 9.68 9.95 3.97
N LEU A 28 8.87 9.04 3.43
CA LEU A 28 8.71 7.74 4.09
C LEU A 28 10.10 7.15 4.32
N ARG A 29 10.33 6.59 5.51
CA ARG A 29 11.58 5.91 5.81
C ARG A 29 11.62 4.56 5.08
N ASN A 30 12.81 4.02 4.85
CA ASN A 30 13.01 2.85 3.98
C ASN A 30 12.11 1.64 4.30
N GLU A 31 11.78 1.40 5.57
CA GLU A 31 10.95 0.26 6.00
C GLU A 31 9.45 0.56 6.06
N GLU A 32 9.05 1.83 6.12
CA GLU A 32 7.65 2.22 6.32
C GLU A 32 6.74 1.75 5.18
N PRO A 33 7.11 1.86 3.87
CA PRO A 33 6.29 1.32 2.79
C PRO A 33 5.96 -0.16 2.97
N THR A 34 6.94 -0.95 3.42
CA THR A 34 6.77 -2.39 3.66
C THR A 34 5.83 -2.64 4.83
N ILE A 35 6.05 -1.96 5.96
CA ILE A 35 5.21 -2.12 7.17
C ILE A 35 3.75 -1.75 6.86
N ILE A 36 3.54 -0.64 6.15
CA ILE A 36 2.21 -0.17 5.76
C ILE A 36 1.52 -1.18 4.83
N ALA A 37 2.22 -1.68 3.82
CA ALA A 37 1.69 -2.67 2.88
C ALA A 37 1.26 -3.96 3.59
N TRP A 38 2.14 -4.53 4.43
CA TRP A 38 1.84 -5.74 5.19
C TRP A 38 0.69 -5.54 6.18
N TYR A 39 0.66 -4.42 6.90
CA TYR A 39 -0.42 -4.12 7.83
C TYR A 39 -1.79 -4.19 7.12
N PHE A 40 -1.93 -3.51 5.99
CA PHE A 40 -3.23 -3.45 5.32
C PHE A 40 -3.62 -4.76 4.66
N GLU A 41 -2.68 -5.49 4.07
CA GLU A 41 -2.97 -6.79 3.48
C GLU A 41 -3.30 -7.82 4.56
N ASP A 42 -2.63 -7.82 5.71
CA ASP A 42 -3.01 -8.64 6.87
C ASP A 42 -4.46 -8.37 7.33
N VAL A 43 -4.81 -7.08 7.51
CA VAL A 43 -6.18 -6.69 7.88
C VAL A 43 -7.20 -7.16 6.83
N ALA A 44 -6.89 -7.01 5.54
CA ALA A 44 -7.76 -7.46 4.45
C ALA A 44 -7.95 -8.99 4.45
N HIS A 45 -6.96 -9.75 4.94
CA HIS A 45 -7.02 -11.20 5.10
C HIS A 45 -7.60 -11.64 6.45
N GLY A 46 -8.18 -10.70 7.23
CA GLY A 46 -8.79 -10.98 8.53
C GLY A 46 -7.79 -11.29 9.64
N VAL A 47 -6.49 -11.00 9.44
CA VAL A 47 -5.49 -11.10 10.49
C VAL A 47 -5.70 -9.93 11.46
N PRO A 48 -5.87 -10.18 12.77
CA PRO A 48 -6.04 -9.10 13.74
C PRO A 48 -4.80 -8.21 13.79
N ARG A 49 -4.96 -6.95 13.42
CA ARG A 49 -3.95 -5.90 13.56
C ARG A 49 -4.53 -4.70 14.30
N ARG A 50 -3.67 -4.01 15.02
CA ARG A 50 -3.97 -2.78 15.76
C ARG A 50 -3.37 -1.59 15.02
N PRO A 51 -4.13 -0.51 14.75
CA PRO A 51 -3.60 0.68 14.07
C PRO A 51 -2.37 1.28 14.76
N GLU A 52 -2.21 1.07 16.08
CA GLU A 52 -1.03 1.47 16.85
C GLU A 52 0.27 0.80 16.37
N GLU A 53 0.19 -0.34 15.67
CA GLU A 53 1.35 -0.98 15.04
C GLU A 53 1.97 -0.11 13.93
N LEU A 54 1.22 0.86 13.40
CA LEU A 54 1.73 1.85 12.46
C LEU A 54 2.32 3.09 13.17
N ARG A 55 2.16 3.23 14.50
CA ARG A 55 2.70 4.34 15.29
C ARG A 55 4.09 3.99 15.81
N LEU A 56 5.07 3.92 14.92
CA LEU A 56 6.46 3.64 15.29
C LEU A 56 7.04 4.79 16.13
N VAL A 57 7.92 4.47 17.10
CA VAL A 57 8.63 5.46 17.94
C VAL A 57 9.35 6.49 17.07
N ASP A 58 9.97 6.01 16.01
CA ASP A 58 10.64 6.82 15.01
C ASP A 58 9.84 6.88 13.69
N GLY A 59 8.50 6.82 13.73
CA GLY A 59 7.67 6.93 12.53
C GLY A 59 7.73 8.31 11.88
N SER A 60 7.52 8.38 10.57
CA SER A 60 7.29 9.64 9.87
C SER A 60 5.87 10.18 10.11
N GLU A 61 5.69 11.49 10.00
CA GLU A 61 4.37 12.14 10.03
C GLU A 61 3.42 11.56 8.96
N ARG A 62 3.96 11.13 7.83
CA ARG A 62 3.21 10.48 6.75
C ARG A 62 2.64 9.13 7.22
N MET A 63 3.43 8.34 7.93
CA MET A 63 3.00 7.08 8.53
C MET A 63 1.96 7.29 9.63
N LEU A 64 2.11 8.33 10.46
CA LEU A 64 1.11 8.70 11.47
C LEU A 64 -0.26 9.02 10.84
N ARG A 65 -0.30 9.81 9.75
CA ARG A 65 -1.56 10.07 9.03
C ARG A 65 -2.21 8.80 8.49
N ILE A 66 -1.40 7.85 8.02
CA ILE A 66 -1.89 6.56 7.54
C ILE A 66 -2.44 5.74 8.71
N ALA A 67 -1.76 5.77 9.87
CA ALA A 67 -2.22 5.12 11.10
C ALA A 67 -3.57 5.69 11.56
N GLU A 68 -3.71 7.02 11.60
CA GLU A 68 -4.95 7.74 11.94
C GLU A 68 -6.09 7.39 10.98
N TRP A 69 -5.82 7.31 9.67
CA TRP A 69 -6.83 6.86 8.73
C TRP A 69 -7.21 5.39 8.95
N ALA A 70 -6.23 4.51 9.20
CA ALA A 70 -6.45 3.09 9.46
C ALA A 70 -7.26 2.84 10.75
N GLU A 71 -7.31 3.80 11.67
CA GLU A 71 -8.19 3.78 12.84
C GLU A 71 -9.66 3.70 12.47
N GLY A 72 -10.02 4.27 11.31
CA GLY A 72 -11.39 4.38 10.85
C GLY A 72 -12.22 5.40 11.65
N SER A 73 -13.53 5.20 11.69
CA SER A 73 -14.47 6.16 12.28
C SER A 73 -15.35 5.50 13.33
N THR A 74 -15.74 6.26 14.36
CA THR A 74 -16.74 5.82 15.33
C THR A 74 -18.14 6.16 14.83
N ILE A 75 -18.97 5.15 14.60
CA ILE A 75 -20.37 5.29 14.17
C ILE A 75 -21.23 4.59 15.23
N HIS A 76 -22.18 5.32 15.83
CA HIS A 76 -23.04 4.81 16.91
C HIS A 76 -22.29 4.16 18.09
N GLY A 77 -21.11 4.69 18.43
CA GLY A 77 -20.27 4.16 19.52
C GLY A 77 -19.44 2.93 19.15
N VAL A 78 -19.52 2.45 17.90
CA VAL A 78 -18.73 1.34 17.38
C VAL A 78 -17.65 1.88 16.45
N ARG A 79 -16.39 1.48 16.67
CA ARG A 79 -15.28 1.83 15.77
C ARG A 79 -15.32 0.94 14.54
N GLU A 80 -15.52 1.53 13.38
CA GLU A 80 -15.55 0.84 12.09
C GLU A 80 -14.27 1.10 11.31
N GLN A 81 -13.73 0.04 10.69
CA GLN A 81 -12.62 0.15 9.76
C GLN A 81 -13.00 0.99 8.52
N PRO A 82 -12.00 1.60 7.85
CA PRO A 82 -12.22 2.23 6.56
C PRO A 82 -12.94 1.30 5.58
N ARG A 83 -13.92 1.85 4.85
CA ARG A 83 -14.79 1.10 3.92
C ARG A 83 -14.04 0.12 3.00
N PRO A 84 -12.94 0.47 2.31
CA PRO A 84 -12.25 -0.48 1.43
C PRO A 84 -11.67 -1.67 2.22
N LEU A 85 -11.11 -1.44 3.41
CA LEU A 85 -10.59 -2.54 4.26
C LEU A 85 -11.72 -3.42 4.78
N LYS A 86 -12.81 -2.81 5.26
CA LYS A 86 -14.01 -3.52 5.72
C LYS A 86 -14.59 -4.42 4.62
N ALA A 87 -14.69 -3.90 3.40
CA ALA A 87 -15.20 -4.64 2.24
C ALA A 87 -14.31 -5.84 1.89
N ARG A 88 -12.99 -5.63 1.81
CA ARG A 88 -12.02 -6.71 1.55
C ARG A 88 -12.05 -7.79 2.63
N CYS A 89 -12.01 -7.39 3.91
CA CYS A 89 -12.09 -8.32 5.03
C CYS A 89 -13.39 -9.15 5.01
N ALA A 90 -14.53 -8.54 4.66
CA ALA A 90 -15.81 -9.24 4.54
C ALA A 90 -15.85 -10.22 3.35
N ARG A 91 -15.16 -9.88 2.25
CA ARG A 91 -15.07 -10.71 1.03
C ARG A 91 -14.09 -11.87 1.19
N PHE A 92 -13.06 -11.72 2.01
CA PHE A 92 -11.95 -12.66 2.10
C PHE A 92 -12.35 -14.13 2.34
N PRO A 93 -13.33 -14.49 3.19
CA PRO A 93 -13.75 -15.89 3.35
C PRO A 93 -14.23 -16.56 2.06
N LEU A 94 -14.98 -15.83 1.23
CA LEU A 94 -15.42 -16.31 -0.09
C LEU A 94 -14.22 -16.44 -1.02
N LEU A 95 -13.36 -15.42 -1.04
CA LEU A 95 -12.17 -15.41 -1.89
C LEU A 95 -11.20 -16.54 -1.56
N LYS A 96 -10.96 -16.82 -0.27
CA LYS A 96 -10.18 -17.95 0.22
C LYS A 96 -10.74 -19.28 -0.28
N THR A 97 -12.07 -19.42 -0.33
CA THR A 97 -12.71 -20.61 -0.90
C THR A 97 -12.44 -20.73 -2.39
N MET A 98 -12.56 -19.64 -3.15
CA MET A 98 -12.27 -19.61 -4.59
C MET A 98 -10.79 -19.92 -4.88
N LEU A 99 -9.86 -19.35 -4.12
CA LEU A 99 -8.42 -19.60 -4.22
C LEU A 99 -8.10 -21.06 -3.91
N GLY A 100 -8.63 -21.62 -2.81
CA GLY A 100 -8.40 -23.01 -2.42
C GLY A 100 -8.98 -24.04 -3.38
N ARG A 101 -10.05 -23.69 -4.11
CA ARG A 101 -10.62 -24.51 -5.19
C ARG A 101 -9.90 -24.31 -6.53
N GLY A 102 -8.98 -23.36 -6.61
CA GLY A 102 -8.32 -22.97 -7.85
C GLY A 102 -9.26 -22.33 -8.86
N GLN A 103 -10.36 -21.72 -8.43
CA GLN A 103 -11.25 -20.94 -9.29
C GLN A 103 -10.70 -19.52 -9.52
N ALA A 104 -9.95 -18.99 -8.55
CA ALA A 104 -9.16 -17.78 -8.70
C ALA A 104 -7.66 -18.12 -8.62
N VAL A 105 -6.85 -17.35 -9.34
CA VAL A 105 -5.38 -17.45 -9.36
C VAL A 105 -4.76 -16.09 -9.07
N VAL A 106 -3.53 -16.11 -8.57
CA VAL A 106 -2.77 -14.90 -8.22
C VAL A 106 -1.80 -14.58 -9.35
N MET A 107 -1.93 -13.40 -9.95
CA MET A 107 -1.02 -12.92 -10.99
C MET A 107 0.36 -12.60 -10.40
N ALA A 108 1.40 -13.31 -10.84
CA ALA A 108 2.73 -13.24 -10.23
C ALA A 108 3.44 -11.88 -10.42
N ASP A 109 3.06 -11.11 -11.43
CA ASP A 109 3.67 -9.82 -11.77
C ASP A 109 3.15 -8.65 -10.93
N SER A 110 1.88 -8.72 -10.55
CA SER A 110 1.10 -7.62 -9.98
C SER A 110 0.53 -7.93 -8.59
N GLY A 111 0.47 -9.21 -8.20
CA GLY A 111 -0.17 -9.64 -6.96
C GLY A 111 -1.67 -9.38 -6.97
N LEU A 112 -2.25 -9.18 -8.16
CA LEU A 112 -3.70 -9.11 -8.36
C LEU A 112 -4.26 -10.50 -8.61
N LEU A 113 -5.57 -10.60 -8.61
CA LEU A 113 -6.27 -11.86 -8.84
C LEU A 113 -6.81 -11.91 -10.26
N ALA A 114 -6.96 -13.13 -10.79
CA ALA A 114 -7.67 -13.39 -12.01
C ALA A 114 -8.59 -14.61 -11.81
N PRO A 115 -9.73 -14.70 -12.48
CA PRO A 115 -10.42 -15.97 -12.67
C PRO A 115 -9.46 -16.94 -13.36
N ARG A 116 -9.59 -18.23 -13.04
CA ARG A 116 -8.74 -19.22 -13.68
C ARG A 116 -9.15 -19.37 -15.17
N PRO A 117 -8.20 -19.34 -16.14
CA PRO A 117 -8.56 -19.20 -17.55
C PRO A 117 -9.27 -20.41 -18.19
N ASP A 118 -9.22 -21.58 -17.55
CA ASP A 118 -9.87 -22.82 -17.99
C ASP A 118 -11.18 -23.10 -17.23
N LEU A 119 -11.73 -22.11 -16.53
CA LEU A 119 -13.05 -22.25 -15.90
C LEU A 119 -14.16 -22.43 -16.94
N PRO A 120 -15.15 -23.29 -16.64
CA PRO A 120 -16.43 -23.27 -17.33
C PRO A 120 -17.08 -21.88 -17.26
N ASN A 121 -17.83 -21.49 -18.30
CA ASN A 121 -18.42 -20.14 -18.40
C ASN A 121 -19.34 -19.81 -17.22
N ASP A 122 -20.15 -20.76 -16.76
CA ASP A 122 -21.05 -20.60 -15.62
C ASP A 122 -20.31 -20.38 -14.30
N GLU A 123 -19.16 -21.01 -14.12
CA GLU A 123 -18.28 -20.74 -12.98
C GLU A 123 -17.56 -19.39 -13.12
N ALA A 124 -17.10 -19.05 -14.32
CA ALA A 124 -16.43 -17.77 -14.59
C ALA A 124 -17.34 -16.58 -14.27
N GLU A 125 -18.62 -16.63 -14.69
CA GLU A 125 -19.62 -15.59 -14.40
C GLU A 125 -19.84 -15.34 -12.90
N LEU A 126 -19.61 -16.34 -12.06
CA LEU A 126 -19.71 -16.23 -10.60
C LEU A 126 -18.42 -15.70 -9.95
N VAL A 127 -17.26 -16.04 -10.52
CA VAL A 127 -15.95 -15.71 -9.95
C VAL A 127 -15.48 -14.32 -10.36
N GLU A 128 -15.71 -13.93 -11.61
CA GLU A 128 -15.28 -12.66 -12.20
C GLU A 128 -15.68 -11.44 -11.36
N PRO A 129 -16.96 -11.24 -10.98
CA PRO A 129 -17.36 -10.05 -10.23
C PRO A 129 -16.69 -9.96 -8.86
N VAL A 130 -16.38 -11.10 -8.22
CA VAL A 130 -15.73 -11.13 -6.91
C VAL A 130 -14.25 -10.76 -7.04
N VAL A 131 -13.58 -11.31 -8.05
CA VAL A 131 -12.18 -11.00 -8.37
C VAL A 131 -12.02 -9.52 -8.77
N ASP A 132 -12.91 -9.00 -9.61
CA ASP A 132 -12.88 -7.60 -10.04
C ASP A 132 -13.11 -6.65 -8.89
N ALA A 133 -14.10 -6.92 -8.03
CA ALA A 133 -14.34 -6.12 -6.84
C ALA A 133 -13.14 -6.12 -5.88
N GLU A 134 -12.49 -7.27 -5.68
CA GLU A 134 -11.27 -7.36 -4.87
C GLU A 134 -10.12 -6.54 -5.48
N ASN A 135 -9.88 -6.68 -6.79
CA ASN A 135 -8.82 -5.94 -7.47
C ASN A 135 -9.10 -4.42 -7.49
N GLN A 136 -10.36 -4.01 -7.60
CA GLN A 136 -10.76 -2.61 -7.49
C GLN A 136 -10.42 -2.06 -6.10
N ASP A 137 -10.75 -2.79 -5.04
CA ASP A 137 -10.46 -2.36 -3.67
C ASP A 137 -8.94 -2.36 -3.37
N ARG A 138 -8.17 -3.32 -3.91
CA ARG A 138 -6.69 -3.34 -3.83
C ARG A 138 -6.09 -2.06 -4.41
N ARG A 139 -6.48 -1.70 -5.64
CA ARG A 139 -5.98 -0.50 -6.32
C ARG A 139 -6.46 0.78 -5.65
N LEU A 140 -7.70 0.82 -5.16
CA LEU A 140 -8.23 1.96 -4.44
C LEU A 140 -7.46 2.19 -3.13
N LEU A 141 -7.18 1.12 -2.39
CA LEU A 141 -6.39 1.19 -1.17
C LEU A 141 -4.97 1.68 -1.46
N ASP A 142 -4.32 1.15 -2.50
CA ASP A 142 -3.00 1.63 -2.94
C ASP A 142 -3.02 3.13 -3.21
N ALA A 143 -4.02 3.60 -3.99
CA ALA A 143 -4.16 5.02 -4.31
C ALA A 143 -4.41 5.89 -3.07
N ILE A 144 -5.21 5.43 -2.10
CA ILE A 144 -5.47 6.14 -0.84
C ILE A 144 -4.18 6.28 -0.03
N VAL A 145 -3.44 5.18 0.15
CA VAL A 145 -2.19 5.17 0.93
C VAL A 145 -1.16 6.12 0.31
N LEU A 146 -0.93 6.00 -1.00
CA LEU A 146 0.03 6.85 -1.72
C LEU A 146 -0.36 8.34 -1.68
N SER A 147 -1.66 8.63 -1.80
CA SER A 147 -2.19 10.00 -1.70
C SER A 147 -1.98 10.59 -0.29
N MET A 148 -2.29 9.83 0.76
CA MET A 148 -2.09 10.27 2.16
C MET A 148 -0.60 10.43 2.51
N ALA A 149 0.25 9.56 1.96
CA ALA A 149 1.70 9.69 2.09
C ALA A 149 2.23 10.91 1.34
N LYS A 150 1.53 11.39 0.29
CA LYS A 150 2.11 12.27 -0.75
C LYS A 150 3.42 11.68 -1.26
N ALA A 151 3.36 10.39 -1.58
CA ALA A 151 4.54 9.59 -1.87
C ALA A 151 5.32 10.14 -3.07
N TYR A 152 6.64 10.24 -2.93
CA TYR A 152 7.51 10.41 -4.10
C TYR A 152 7.55 9.12 -4.91
N GLU A 153 7.95 9.19 -6.18
CA GLU A 153 7.96 8.05 -7.10
C GLU A 153 8.69 6.82 -6.52
N SER A 154 9.89 7.00 -5.96
CA SER A 154 10.66 5.91 -5.34
C SER A 154 9.98 5.26 -4.13
N GLU A 155 9.21 6.05 -3.36
CA GLU A 155 8.44 5.55 -2.21
C GLU A 155 7.20 4.79 -2.67
N ALA A 156 6.53 5.31 -3.70
CA ALA A 156 5.38 4.67 -4.31
C ALA A 156 5.76 3.31 -4.89
N ASP A 157 6.90 3.25 -5.59
CA ASP A 157 7.50 2.03 -6.09
C ASP A 157 7.83 1.01 -4.99
N ALA A 158 8.43 1.47 -3.89
CA ALA A 158 8.74 0.61 -2.75
C ALA A 158 7.46 0.05 -2.12
N TYR A 159 6.44 0.90 -1.94
CA TYR A 159 5.14 0.50 -1.41
C TYR A 159 4.44 -0.51 -2.33
N LEU A 160 4.33 -0.23 -3.62
CA LEU A 160 3.62 -1.09 -4.57
C LEU A 160 4.30 -2.46 -4.71
N ARG A 161 5.65 -2.51 -4.67
CA ARG A 161 6.38 -3.78 -4.60
C ARG A 161 6.04 -4.55 -3.32
N ALA A 162 6.07 -3.89 -2.16
CA ALA A 162 5.74 -4.55 -0.90
C ALA A 162 4.28 -5.02 -0.84
N ALA A 163 3.33 -4.24 -1.37
CA ALA A 163 1.92 -4.60 -1.46
C ALA A 163 1.71 -5.81 -2.36
N ARG A 164 2.36 -5.83 -3.54
CA ARG A 164 2.38 -7.01 -4.41
C ARG A 164 2.89 -8.24 -3.66
N ASP A 165 4.05 -8.13 -3.02
CA ASP A 165 4.71 -9.27 -2.38
C ASP A 165 3.87 -9.81 -1.19
N ALA A 166 3.27 -8.92 -0.40
CA ALA A 166 2.34 -9.27 0.66
C ALA A 166 1.07 -9.98 0.13
N ARG A 167 0.46 -9.46 -0.96
CA ARG A 167 -0.68 -10.11 -1.62
C ARG A 167 -0.34 -11.51 -2.08
N ILE A 168 0.79 -11.66 -2.79
CA ILE A 168 1.25 -12.97 -3.28
C ILE A 168 1.43 -13.95 -2.14
N ASP A 169 2.11 -13.55 -1.05
CA ASP A 169 2.35 -14.45 0.07
C ASP A 169 1.04 -14.84 0.79
N LEU A 170 0.18 -13.87 1.11
CA LEU A 170 -1.05 -14.11 1.85
C LEU A 170 -2.10 -14.87 1.01
N ASP A 171 -2.28 -14.53 -0.27
CA ASP A 171 -3.19 -15.25 -1.17
C ASP A 171 -2.72 -16.69 -1.40
N ARG A 172 -1.40 -16.93 -1.47
CA ARG A 172 -0.85 -18.30 -1.55
C ARG A 172 -1.06 -19.09 -0.27
N ARG A 173 -0.88 -18.48 0.90
CA ARG A 173 -1.22 -19.10 2.19
C ARG A 173 -2.72 -19.40 2.31
N ALA A 174 -3.56 -18.64 1.61
CA ALA A 174 -5.00 -18.88 1.50
C ALA A 174 -5.36 -20.02 0.52
N GLY A 175 -4.38 -20.66 -0.12
CA GLY A 175 -4.57 -21.76 -1.07
C GLY A 175 -4.44 -21.37 -2.54
N GLY A 176 -4.16 -20.09 -2.82
CA GLY A 176 -3.99 -19.58 -4.18
C GLY A 176 -2.75 -20.15 -4.89
N SER A 177 -2.89 -20.34 -6.20
CA SER A 177 -1.76 -20.68 -7.08
C SER A 177 -1.32 -19.48 -7.91
N LEU A 178 -0.03 -19.42 -8.23
CA LEU A 178 0.51 -18.37 -9.08
C LEU A 178 0.18 -18.64 -10.54
N TRP A 179 -0.23 -17.59 -11.24
CA TRP A 179 -0.42 -17.57 -12.67
C TRP A 179 0.57 -16.62 -13.34
N ASN A 180 1.21 -17.10 -14.40
CA ASN A 180 2.04 -16.27 -15.28
C ASN A 180 1.59 -16.46 -16.73
N PRO A 181 0.92 -15.46 -17.33
CA PRO A 181 0.39 -15.58 -18.69
C PRO A 181 1.49 -15.74 -19.75
N ALA A 182 2.73 -15.31 -19.48
CA ALA A 182 3.85 -15.40 -20.40
C ALA A 182 4.49 -16.80 -20.47
N LYS A 183 4.03 -17.77 -19.66
CA LYS A 183 4.55 -19.15 -19.64
C LYS A 183 3.62 -20.15 -20.37
N ARG A 184 2.73 -19.66 -21.23
CA ARG A 184 1.91 -20.50 -22.12
C ARG A 184 2.56 -20.67 -23.49
#